data_AF-A0A2S4Y421-F1
#
_entry.id   AF-A0A2S4Y421-F1
#
_cell.length_a   1.000
_cell.length_b   1.000
_cell.length_c   1.000
_cell.angle_alpha   90.00
_cell.angle_beta   90.00
_cell.angle_gamma   90.00
#
_symmetry.space_group_name_H-M   'P 1'
#
loop_
_entity.id
_entity.type
_entity.pdbx_description
1 polymer ?
#
loop_
_entity_poly.entity_id
_entity_poly.type
_entity_poly.pdbx_seq_one_letter_code
_entity_poly.pdbx_strand_id
1 'polypeptide(L)'
;MPDEPDDEQWAEYRVTPRYLAGSGYTGDPGFEPVAHWPHHSFDDGPCQLLVTSPDHRIKIGWFGDDFDLWHISAAEDPVSPPRWEATFNHAFPPEIVAGLTAALADDWEPDTTRFLAPPPMYWADGVRPLLDAGWKHGAAERGTVEIIAPDQQAGAFIDTRRYGRQDEAVTLWAGPPGWATRAEATFTAGTPAHLIAATAAAMRNPGPVVRERHMLHRGTEHLVQLEPVGVNTRPAPTAPTPLEVKQTAVAAAVQRATHSQERTSRARAARIRTTTARTQPHTATAPTRTYVDTPAHTTARPRR
;
A
#
# COMPACT_ATOMS: atom_id res chain seq x y z
N MET A 1 24.14 -3.24 -17.58
CA MET A 1 23.06 -2.89 -16.65
C MET A 1 21.90 -3.79 -17.02
N PRO A 2 21.57 -4.84 -16.25
CA PRO A 2 20.36 -5.61 -16.53
C PRO A 2 19.16 -4.76 -16.09
N ASP A 3 18.18 -4.63 -16.97
CA ASP A 3 16.84 -4.13 -16.65
C ASP A 3 16.22 -5.07 -15.59
N GLU A 4 16.18 -4.66 -14.32
CA GLU A 4 15.21 -5.22 -13.39
C GLU A 4 13.82 -4.95 -13.98
N PRO A 5 12.92 -5.94 -14.04
CA PRO A 5 11.58 -5.70 -14.56
C PRO A 5 10.93 -4.62 -13.69
N ASP A 6 10.46 -3.55 -14.34
CA ASP A 6 9.76 -2.40 -13.75
C ASP A 6 8.62 -2.85 -12.80
N ASP A 7 8.11 -4.08 -12.97
CA ASP A 7 7.10 -4.74 -12.14
C ASP A 7 7.54 -5.02 -10.69
N GLU A 8 8.84 -5.20 -10.40
CA GLU A 8 9.29 -5.52 -9.04
C GLU A 8 9.20 -4.33 -8.06
N GLN A 9 9.29 -3.10 -8.57
CA GLN A 9 9.25 -1.91 -7.72
C GLN A 9 7.81 -1.60 -7.24
N TRP A 10 6.81 -2.01 -8.02
CA TRP A 10 5.38 -1.87 -7.71
C TRP A 10 4.80 -3.11 -7.03
N ALA A 11 5.62 -4.14 -6.80
CA ALA A 11 5.18 -5.33 -6.08
C ALA A 11 5.00 -5.02 -4.59
N GLU A 12 3.91 -5.54 -4.03
CA GLU A 12 3.60 -5.43 -2.60
C GLU A 12 4.34 -6.47 -1.78
N TYR A 13 4.91 -6.04 -0.67
CA TYR A 13 5.60 -6.86 0.31
C TYR A 13 5.06 -6.61 1.70
N ARG A 14 5.02 -7.67 2.51
CA ARG A 14 4.92 -7.61 3.96
C ARG A 14 6.30 -7.28 4.51
N VAL A 15 6.43 -6.11 5.10
CA VAL A 15 7.68 -5.55 5.61
C VAL A 15 7.76 -5.72 7.12
N THR A 16 8.87 -6.29 7.59
CA THR A 16 9.18 -6.47 9.02
C THR A 16 10.64 -6.10 9.29
N PRO A 17 10.99 -5.38 10.37
CA PRO A 17 10.10 -4.82 11.40
C PRO A 17 9.34 -3.59 10.91
N ARG A 18 8.15 -3.36 11.50
CA ARG A 18 7.24 -2.27 11.12
C ARG A 18 7.90 -0.89 11.18
N TYR A 19 8.74 -0.62 12.18
CA TYR A 19 9.39 0.70 12.36
C TYR A 19 10.40 1.06 11.27
N LEU A 20 10.76 0.12 10.38
CA LEU A 20 11.62 0.38 9.22
C LEU A 20 10.84 0.42 7.88
N ALA A 21 9.50 0.31 7.92
CA ALA A 21 8.67 0.22 6.72
C ALA A 21 8.43 1.57 6.01
N GLY A 22 8.90 2.69 6.57
CA GLY A 22 8.66 4.03 6.03
C GLY A 22 7.18 4.46 6.08
N SER A 23 6.93 5.72 5.68
CA SER A 23 5.59 6.33 5.76
C SER A 23 4.61 5.86 4.69
N GLY A 24 5.08 5.24 3.60
CA GLY A 24 4.22 4.86 2.47
C GLY A 24 3.51 6.05 1.80
N TYR A 25 3.97 7.28 2.06
CA TYR A 25 3.43 8.54 1.56
C TYR A 25 1.94 8.80 1.83
N THR A 26 1.32 8.04 2.72
CA THR A 26 -0.12 8.14 3.04
C THR A 26 -0.33 8.38 4.53
N GLY A 27 -1.25 9.28 4.86
CA GLY A 27 -1.62 9.57 6.24
C GLY A 27 -2.63 8.57 6.83
N ASP A 28 -3.43 7.92 5.99
CA ASP A 28 -4.66 7.22 6.40
C ASP A 28 -4.51 6.27 7.61
N PRO A 29 -3.47 5.41 7.71
CA PRO A 29 -3.35 4.51 8.85
C PRO A 29 -3.22 5.26 10.20
N GLY A 30 -2.59 6.43 10.21
CA GLY A 30 -2.41 7.24 11.41
C GLY A 30 -3.72 7.89 11.88
N PHE A 31 -4.66 8.15 10.98
CA PHE A 31 -5.96 8.75 11.29
C PHE A 31 -7.08 7.74 11.56
N GLU A 32 -6.90 6.47 11.20
CA GLU A 32 -7.94 5.42 11.34
C GLU A 32 -8.62 5.40 12.73
N PRO A 33 -7.89 5.48 13.87
CA PRO A 33 -8.52 5.45 15.20
C PRO A 33 -9.41 6.68 15.49
N VAL A 34 -9.15 7.79 14.82
CA VAL A 34 -9.86 9.07 14.97
C VAL A 34 -10.69 9.43 13.73
N ALA A 35 -10.95 8.47 12.83
CA ALA A 35 -11.69 8.71 11.59
C ALA A 35 -13.12 9.23 11.80
N HIS A 36 -13.67 9.07 13.01
CA HIS A 36 -14.99 9.57 13.40
C HIS A 36 -14.97 11.02 13.95
N TRP A 37 -13.79 11.62 14.13
CA TRP A 37 -13.64 13.00 14.60
C TRP A 37 -13.84 14.02 13.46
N PRO A 38 -14.04 15.32 13.76
CA PRO A 38 -14.04 16.37 12.75
C PRO A 38 -12.74 16.41 11.91
N HIS A 39 -12.91 16.45 10.58
CA HIS A 39 -11.83 16.57 9.59
C HIS A 39 -11.88 17.93 8.91
N HIS A 40 -10.71 18.54 8.74
CA HIS A 40 -10.52 19.83 8.07
C HIS A 40 -9.40 19.69 7.06
N SER A 41 -9.75 19.70 5.77
CA SER A 41 -8.79 19.74 4.67
C SER A 41 -8.49 21.20 4.32
N PHE A 42 -7.23 21.49 4.01
CA PHE A 42 -6.80 22.81 3.58
C PHE A 42 -6.19 22.73 2.19
N ASP A 43 -6.66 23.59 1.29
CA ASP A 43 -6.11 23.69 -0.07
C ASP A 43 -4.82 24.53 -0.11
N ASP A 44 -4.64 25.42 0.88
CA ASP A 44 -3.53 26.36 0.98
C ASP A 44 -2.80 26.20 2.32
N GLY A 45 -1.47 26.10 2.27
CA GLY A 45 -0.60 26.01 3.45
C GLY A 45 0.06 24.64 3.63
N PRO A 46 0.98 24.51 4.60
CA PRO A 46 1.76 23.28 4.76
C PRO A 46 0.95 22.15 5.42
N CYS A 47 -0.02 22.47 6.27
CA CYS A 47 -0.94 21.49 6.85
C CYS A 47 -2.04 21.15 5.84
N GLN A 48 -2.07 19.92 5.33
CA GLN A 48 -3.03 19.50 4.30
C GLN A 48 -4.29 18.89 4.92
N LEU A 49 -4.14 18.22 6.08
CA LEU A 49 -5.25 17.63 6.82
C LEU A 49 -5.08 17.86 8.32
N LEU A 50 -6.14 18.37 8.95
CA LEU A 50 -6.26 18.51 10.40
C LEU A 50 -7.47 17.72 10.88
N VAL A 51 -7.23 16.78 11.79
CA VAL A 51 -8.28 16.10 12.55
C VAL A 51 -8.25 16.61 13.97
N THR A 52 -9.40 16.98 14.52
CA THR A 52 -9.49 17.50 15.88
C THR A 52 -10.48 16.71 16.70
N SER A 53 -10.27 16.58 18.01
CA SER A 53 -11.34 16.12 18.89
C SER A 53 -12.59 17.01 18.74
N PRO A 54 -13.81 16.50 19.02
CA PRO A 54 -15.04 17.30 18.93
C PRO A 54 -15.05 18.60 19.75
N ASP A 55 -14.25 18.69 20.81
CA ASP A 55 -14.05 19.87 21.63
C ASP A 55 -12.80 20.69 21.24
N HIS A 56 -12.12 20.34 20.14
CA HIS A 56 -10.90 20.97 19.61
C HIS A 56 -9.70 21.04 20.56
N ARG A 57 -9.71 20.26 21.64
CA ARG A 57 -8.60 20.21 22.62
C ARG A 57 -7.44 19.37 22.13
N ILE A 58 -7.69 18.36 21.29
CA ILE A 58 -6.69 17.54 20.62
C ILE A 58 -6.67 17.92 19.15
N LYS A 59 -5.48 18.13 18.59
CA LYS A 59 -5.26 18.50 17.19
C LYS A 59 -4.21 17.58 16.59
N ILE A 60 -4.55 16.92 15.48
CA ILE A 60 -3.70 15.97 14.76
C ILE A 60 -3.57 16.51 13.33
N GLY A 61 -2.43 17.14 13.03
CA GLY A 61 -2.12 17.70 11.73
C GLY A 61 -1.21 16.80 10.91
N TRP A 62 -1.47 16.73 9.60
CA TRP A 62 -0.63 16.08 8.60
C TRP A 62 -0.18 17.10 7.55
N PHE A 63 1.14 17.17 7.36
CA PHE A 63 1.83 18.23 6.61
C PHE A 63 2.40 17.76 5.26
N GLY A 64 1.93 16.61 4.77
CA GLY A 64 2.18 16.11 3.42
C GLY A 64 3.65 15.90 3.05
N ASP A 65 4.25 16.90 2.39
CA ASP A 65 5.62 16.82 1.87
C ASP A 65 6.66 17.43 2.83
N ASP A 66 6.24 17.89 4.01
CA ASP A 66 7.15 18.46 5.02
C ASP A 66 7.98 17.36 5.73
N PHE A 67 9.10 17.76 6.33
CA PHE A 67 9.94 16.87 7.12
C PHE A 67 9.21 16.39 8.36
N ASP A 68 8.62 17.30 9.14
CA ASP A 68 7.77 16.99 10.30
C ASP A 68 6.36 16.72 9.81
N LEU A 69 6.22 15.55 9.18
CA LEU A 69 4.99 15.11 8.51
C LEU A 69 3.77 15.14 9.42
N TRP A 70 3.94 14.81 10.69
CA TRP A 70 2.86 14.81 11.68
C TRP A 70 3.16 15.78 12.79
N HIS A 71 2.15 16.58 13.16
CA HIS A 71 2.19 17.41 14.35
C HIS A 71 0.91 17.19 15.17
N ILE A 72 1.09 16.70 16.38
CA ILE A 72 0.00 16.29 17.28
C ILE A 72 0.13 17.07 18.58
N SER A 73 -0.94 17.71 19.02
CA SER A 73 -0.92 18.50 20.25
C SER A 73 -2.21 18.36 21.04
N ALA A 74 -2.13 18.61 22.34
CA ALA A 74 -3.32 18.76 23.16
C ALA A 74 -3.23 19.95 24.13
N ALA A 75 -4.35 20.63 24.34
CA ALA A 75 -4.48 21.83 25.16
C ALA A 75 -5.61 21.71 26.18
N GLU A 76 -5.65 22.63 27.15
CA GLU A 76 -6.73 22.67 28.15
C GLU A 76 -8.07 23.08 27.54
N ASP A 77 -8.04 23.96 26.55
CA ASP A 77 -9.19 24.46 25.80
C ASP A 77 -8.77 24.74 24.34
N PRO A 78 -9.71 24.97 23.41
CA PRO A 78 -9.41 25.13 21.98
C PRO A 78 -8.39 26.22 21.62
N VAL A 79 -8.30 27.27 22.46
CA VAL A 79 -7.53 28.50 22.20
C VAL A 79 -6.31 28.63 23.11
N SER A 80 -6.18 27.78 24.12
CA SER A 80 -5.01 27.71 24.99
C SER A 80 -3.77 27.21 24.25
N PRO A 81 -2.57 27.59 24.72
CA PRO A 81 -1.34 26.96 24.25
C PRO A 81 -1.35 25.46 24.57
N PRO A 82 -0.70 24.64 23.74
CA PRO A 82 -0.64 23.21 23.96
C PRO A 82 0.08 22.89 25.27
N ARG A 83 -0.43 21.89 26.00
CA ARG A 83 0.23 21.36 27.20
C ARG A 83 1.33 20.37 26.85
N TRP A 84 1.29 19.80 25.66
CA TRP A 84 2.34 18.97 25.09
C TRP A 84 2.16 18.90 23.58
N GLU A 85 3.23 18.52 22.91
CA GLU A 85 3.30 18.32 21.46
C GLU A 85 4.09 17.04 21.17
N ALA A 86 3.73 16.40 20.07
CA ALA A 86 4.43 15.27 19.49
C ALA A 86 4.58 15.49 17.98
N THR A 87 5.79 15.33 17.46
CA THR A 87 6.07 15.39 16.02
C THR A 87 6.57 14.05 15.51
N PHE A 88 6.22 13.71 14.28
CA PHE A 88 6.76 12.54 13.60
C PHE A 88 7.23 12.93 12.22
N ASN A 89 8.45 12.54 11.87
CA ASN A 89 9.01 12.91 10.59
C ASN A 89 8.49 12.04 9.43
N HIS A 90 8.80 12.45 8.20
CA HIS A 90 8.35 11.81 6.96
C HIS A 90 8.82 10.35 6.77
N ALA A 91 9.85 9.91 7.49
CA ALA A 91 10.31 8.52 7.46
C ALA A 91 9.53 7.62 8.44
N PHE A 92 8.74 8.19 9.35
CA PHE A 92 8.02 7.44 10.37
C PHE A 92 6.77 6.74 9.79
N PRO A 93 6.59 5.44 10.04
CA PRO A 93 5.40 4.71 9.58
C PRO A 93 4.10 5.22 10.23
N PRO A 94 3.04 5.52 9.45
CA PRO A 94 1.75 5.99 9.97
C PRO A 94 1.06 4.96 10.87
N GLU A 95 1.34 3.65 10.72
CA GLU A 95 0.81 2.59 11.60
C GLU A 95 1.38 2.66 13.02
N ILE A 96 2.49 3.38 13.23
CA ILE A 96 3.00 3.65 14.58
C ILE A 96 2.37 4.91 15.14
N VAL A 97 2.14 5.93 14.30
CA VAL A 97 1.32 7.10 14.65
C VAL A 97 -0.08 6.68 15.09
N ALA A 98 -0.65 5.65 14.45
CA ALA A 98 -1.91 5.03 14.82
C ALA A 98 -1.94 4.54 16.29
N GLY A 99 -0.79 4.13 16.83
CA GLY A 99 -0.67 3.76 18.25
C GLY A 99 -0.91 4.94 19.19
N LEU A 100 -0.39 6.13 18.83
CA LEU A 100 -0.64 7.36 19.58
C LEU A 100 -2.08 7.83 19.43
N THR A 101 -2.59 7.87 18.20
CA THR A 101 -3.94 8.38 17.93
C THR A 101 -5.02 7.46 18.48
N ALA A 102 -4.81 6.15 18.54
CA ALA A 102 -5.69 5.22 19.24
C ALA A 102 -5.74 5.50 20.75
N ALA A 103 -4.59 5.74 21.39
CA ALA A 103 -4.56 6.09 22.81
C ALA A 103 -5.22 7.45 23.08
N LEU A 104 -5.13 8.41 22.15
CA LEU A 104 -5.86 9.68 22.23
C LEU A 104 -7.36 9.50 22.06
N ALA A 105 -7.80 8.63 21.15
CA ALA A 105 -9.21 8.29 20.96
C ALA A 105 -9.79 7.64 22.22
N ASP A 106 -9.07 6.71 22.83
CA ASP A 106 -9.47 6.04 24.09
C ASP A 106 -9.50 6.99 25.30
N ASP A 107 -8.63 8.00 25.31
CA ASP A 107 -8.55 8.98 26.38
C ASP A 107 -9.58 10.10 26.28
N TRP A 108 -10.07 10.37 25.07
CA TRP A 108 -10.98 11.47 24.82
C TRP A 108 -12.41 11.07 25.14
N GLU A 109 -12.95 11.76 26.14
CA GLU A 109 -14.37 11.79 26.50
C GLU A 109 -14.67 13.24 26.94
N PRO A 110 -15.90 13.75 26.79
CA PRO A 110 -16.23 15.16 27.06
C PRO A 110 -15.76 15.69 28.43
N ASP A 111 -15.79 14.84 29.46
CA ASP A 111 -15.44 15.22 30.85
C ASP A 111 -14.06 14.71 31.30
N THR A 112 -13.28 14.12 30.38
CA THR A 112 -11.99 13.51 30.70
C THR A 112 -10.83 14.41 30.28
N THR A 113 -9.76 14.36 31.08
CA THR A 113 -8.51 15.09 30.84
C THR A 113 -7.29 14.18 30.92
N ARG A 114 -7.49 12.87 30.70
CA ARG A 114 -6.43 11.85 30.78
C ARG A 114 -5.31 12.10 29.76
N PHE A 115 -5.66 12.58 28.57
CA PHE A 115 -4.70 13.05 27.57
C PHE A 115 -3.90 14.29 28.01
N LEU A 116 -4.25 14.95 29.12
CA LEU A 116 -3.47 16.02 29.75
C LEU A 116 -2.87 15.62 31.10
N ALA A 117 -2.87 14.32 31.43
CA ALA A 117 -2.31 13.83 32.68
C ALA A 117 -0.88 14.33 32.86
N PRO A 118 -0.49 14.74 34.07
CA PRO A 118 0.88 15.19 34.31
C PRO A 118 1.87 14.07 33.96
N PRO A 119 3.03 14.40 33.36
CA PRO A 119 4.06 13.42 33.09
C PRO A 119 4.52 12.77 34.42
N PRO A 120 4.79 11.46 34.44
CA PRO A 120 5.23 10.80 35.65
C PRO A 120 6.62 11.28 36.07
N MET A 121 6.92 11.15 37.36
CA MET A 121 8.25 11.46 37.89
C MET A 121 9.34 10.52 37.33
N TYR A 122 8.96 9.32 36.90
CA TYR A 122 9.85 8.29 36.38
C TYR A 122 9.73 8.18 34.87
N TRP A 123 10.80 8.50 34.15
CA TRP A 123 10.86 8.40 32.69
C TRP A 123 10.55 6.98 32.17
N ALA A 124 10.88 5.96 32.97
CA ALA A 124 10.74 4.56 32.59
C ALA A 124 9.29 4.15 32.32
N ASP A 125 8.31 4.87 32.88
CA ASP A 125 6.89 4.57 32.66
C ASP A 125 6.48 4.79 31.19
N GLY A 126 7.02 5.80 30.51
CA GLY A 126 6.70 6.10 29.11
C GLY A 126 7.29 5.11 28.12
N VAL A 127 8.36 4.43 28.50
CA VAL A 127 9.09 3.47 27.65
C VAL A 127 9.05 2.04 28.19
N ARG A 128 8.20 1.79 29.20
CA ARG A 128 8.03 0.46 29.80
C ARG A 128 7.70 -0.61 28.75
N PRO A 129 6.86 -0.37 27.73
CA PRO A 129 6.64 -1.36 26.67
C PRO A 129 7.90 -1.79 25.93
N LEU A 130 8.92 -0.92 25.79
CA LEU A 130 10.21 -1.26 25.18
C LEU A 130 11.06 -2.11 26.13
N LEU A 131 11.13 -1.72 27.40
CA LEU A 131 11.85 -2.45 28.44
C LEU A 131 11.29 -3.88 28.62
N ASP A 132 9.97 -4.01 28.65
CA ASP A 132 9.27 -5.29 28.73
C ASP A 132 9.52 -6.17 27.49
N ALA A 133 9.82 -5.55 26.34
CA ALA A 133 10.21 -6.22 25.10
C ALA A 133 11.69 -6.60 25.05
N GLY A 134 12.42 -6.43 26.16
CA GLY A 134 13.83 -6.77 26.27
C GLY A 134 14.79 -5.77 25.63
N TRP A 135 14.31 -4.55 25.31
CA TRP A 135 15.20 -3.47 24.88
C TRP A 135 16.09 -3.06 26.06
N LYS A 136 17.34 -2.69 25.77
CA LYS A 136 18.39 -2.53 26.79
C LYS A 136 18.95 -1.12 26.80
N HIS A 137 19.54 -0.74 27.92
CA HIS A 137 20.27 0.52 28.02
C HIS A 137 21.43 0.57 27.01
N GLY A 138 21.47 1.66 26.25
CA GLY A 138 22.54 2.02 25.33
C GLY A 138 23.64 2.84 26.00
N ALA A 139 24.53 3.39 25.18
CA ALA A 139 25.61 4.26 25.63
C ALA A 139 25.12 5.71 25.64
N ALA A 140 24.54 6.13 26.77
CA ALA A 140 23.99 7.47 26.91
C ALA A 140 24.99 8.46 27.54
N GLU A 141 24.90 9.72 27.12
CA GLU A 141 25.60 10.82 27.77
C GLU A 141 25.03 11.11 29.16
N ARG A 142 25.78 11.87 29.97
CA ARG A 142 25.30 12.23 31.30
C ARG A 142 24.03 13.10 31.20
N GLY A 143 22.95 12.62 31.82
CA GLY A 143 21.67 13.31 31.82
C GLY A 143 20.73 12.85 30.72
N THR A 144 21.15 11.92 29.86
CA THR A 144 20.27 11.22 28.95
C THR A 144 20.19 9.73 29.28
N VAL A 145 19.13 9.09 28.85
CA VAL A 145 18.99 7.64 28.85
C VAL A 145 18.71 7.21 27.42
N GLU A 146 19.48 6.24 26.95
CA GLU A 146 19.26 5.59 25.67
C GLU A 146 18.76 4.17 25.95
N ILE A 147 17.72 3.76 25.24
CA ILE A 147 17.23 2.38 25.19
C ILE A 147 17.30 1.92 23.74
N ILE A 148 17.83 0.73 23.50
CA ILE A 148 18.08 0.21 22.16
C ILE A 148 17.41 -1.15 22.01
N ALA A 149 16.76 -1.34 20.86
CA ALA A 149 16.16 -2.60 20.43
C ALA A 149 17.21 -3.73 20.32
N PRO A 150 16.80 -5.01 20.48
CA PRO A 150 17.71 -6.14 20.35
C PRO A 150 18.44 -6.23 19.00
N ASP A 151 17.83 -5.75 17.93
CA ASP A 151 18.40 -5.71 16.58
C ASP A 151 19.27 -4.47 16.30
N GLN A 152 19.38 -3.56 17.29
CA GLN A 152 20.14 -2.31 17.21
C GLN A 152 19.65 -1.33 16.14
N GLN A 153 18.39 -1.48 15.69
CA GLN A 153 17.84 -0.68 14.59
C GLN A 153 16.80 0.35 15.02
N ALA A 154 16.42 0.33 16.29
CA ALA A 154 15.51 1.28 16.87
C ALA A 154 15.89 1.56 18.32
N GLY A 155 15.44 2.69 18.84
CA GLY A 155 15.71 3.10 20.20
C GLY A 155 14.84 4.22 20.69
N ALA A 156 15.11 4.63 21.93
CA ALA A 156 14.54 5.80 22.57
C ALA A 156 15.67 6.61 23.20
N PHE A 157 15.76 7.89 22.88
CA PHE A 157 16.55 8.86 23.62
C PHE A 157 15.62 9.61 24.57
N ILE A 158 16.04 9.72 25.82
CA ILE A 158 15.26 10.35 26.88
C ILE A 158 16.16 11.36 27.56
N ASP A 159 15.80 12.63 27.48
CA ASP A 159 16.45 13.66 28.28
C ASP A 159 15.86 13.65 29.69
N THR A 160 16.73 13.34 30.68
CA THR A 160 16.36 13.35 32.09
C THR A 160 16.76 14.66 32.77
N ARG A 161 17.43 15.57 32.04
CA ARG A 161 17.69 16.94 32.49
C ARG A 161 16.35 17.67 32.46
N ARG A 162 16.01 18.28 33.59
CA ARG A 162 14.73 18.98 33.74
C ARG A 162 14.77 20.29 32.98
N TYR A 163 13.94 20.38 31.94
CA TYR A 163 13.63 21.62 31.24
C TYR A 163 12.11 21.88 31.26
N GLY A 164 11.67 22.99 30.68
CA GLY A 164 10.27 23.41 30.62
C GLY A 164 9.37 22.39 29.91
N ARG A 165 8.06 22.55 30.09
CA ARG A 165 7.04 21.59 29.62
C ARG A 165 7.05 21.39 28.09
N GLN A 166 7.50 22.38 27.34
CA GLN A 166 7.57 22.34 25.87
C GLN A 166 8.91 21.88 25.32
N ASP A 167 9.89 21.63 26.18
CA ASP A 167 11.18 21.16 25.71
C ASP A 167 11.09 19.68 25.32
N GLU A 168 11.79 19.31 24.26
CA GLU A 168 11.89 17.92 23.80
C GLU A 168 12.48 17.05 24.91
N ALA A 169 11.78 15.97 25.26
CA ALA A 169 12.15 15.11 26.37
C ALA A 169 12.34 13.65 25.96
N VAL A 170 11.57 13.17 24.99
CA VAL A 170 11.67 11.80 24.51
C VAL A 170 11.66 11.79 22.99
N THR A 171 12.66 11.13 22.40
CA THR A 171 12.73 10.88 20.96
C THR A 171 12.77 9.37 20.74
N LEU A 172 11.72 8.82 20.16
CA LEU A 172 11.73 7.46 19.63
C LEU A 172 12.32 7.49 18.23
N TRP A 173 13.21 6.57 17.91
CA TRP A 173 13.88 6.54 16.62
C TRP A 173 13.98 5.13 16.05
N ALA A 174 14.05 5.07 14.72
CA ALA A 174 14.30 3.85 13.97
C ALA A 174 15.10 4.13 12.69
N GLY A 175 15.92 3.16 12.29
CA GLY A 175 16.75 3.22 11.10
C GLY A 175 18.07 3.98 11.27
N PRO A 176 18.93 3.91 10.25
CA PRO A 176 20.23 4.55 10.28
C PRO A 176 20.09 6.08 10.26
N PRO A 177 21.04 6.81 10.89
CA PRO A 177 21.02 8.27 10.90
C PRO A 177 21.10 8.80 9.47
N GLY A 178 20.23 9.76 9.14
CA GLY A 178 20.15 10.34 7.81
C GLY A 178 18.76 10.90 7.55
N TRP A 179 18.70 11.97 6.76
CA TRP A 179 17.45 12.71 6.50
C TRP A 179 16.29 11.80 6.05
N ALA A 180 16.53 10.91 5.08
CA ALA A 180 15.50 10.08 4.47
C ALA A 180 15.36 8.67 5.10
N THR A 181 16.27 8.28 5.99
CA THR A 181 16.31 6.92 6.55
C THR A 181 15.94 6.85 8.03
N ARG A 182 16.12 7.97 8.74
CA ARG A 182 15.93 8.05 10.17
C ARG A 182 14.48 8.42 10.44
N ALA A 183 13.70 7.47 10.92
CA ALA A 183 12.38 7.73 11.46
C ALA A 183 12.54 8.27 12.88
N GLU A 184 12.01 9.46 13.16
CA GLU A 184 12.00 10.06 14.51
C GLU A 184 10.60 10.50 14.91
N ALA A 185 10.26 10.23 16.18
CA ALA A 185 9.08 10.74 16.85
C ALA A 185 9.52 11.46 18.12
N THR A 186 9.29 12.77 18.19
CA THR A 186 9.73 13.62 19.30
C THR A 186 8.54 14.05 20.14
N PHE A 187 8.70 13.96 21.46
CA PHE A 187 7.68 14.28 22.45
C PHE A 187 8.22 15.32 23.43
N THR A 188 7.42 16.35 23.70
CA THR A 188 7.78 17.36 24.71
C THR A 188 7.64 16.80 26.13
N ALA A 189 8.32 17.43 27.10
CA ALA A 189 8.34 17.03 28.51
C ALA A 189 6.94 16.96 29.15
N GLY A 190 5.97 17.70 28.63
CA GLY A 190 4.58 17.67 29.07
C GLY A 190 3.79 16.44 28.66
N THR A 191 4.31 15.62 27.76
CA THR A 191 3.57 14.49 27.17
C THR A 191 3.28 13.42 28.23
N PRO A 192 2.01 13.01 28.40
CA PRO A 192 1.66 11.90 29.28
C PRO A 192 2.39 10.61 28.90
N ALA A 193 2.95 9.92 29.89
CA ALA A 193 3.76 8.72 29.63
C ALA A 193 2.99 7.59 28.93
N HIS A 194 1.69 7.44 29.17
CA HIS A 194 0.93 6.37 28.52
C HIS A 194 0.77 6.60 27.00
N LEU A 195 0.83 7.85 26.53
CA LEU A 195 0.84 8.18 25.09
C LEU A 195 2.17 7.79 24.43
N ILE A 196 3.28 8.10 25.10
CA ILE A 196 4.62 7.62 24.69
C ILE A 196 4.65 6.09 24.70
N ALA A 197 4.07 5.48 25.74
CA ALA A 197 4.01 4.02 25.89
C ALA A 197 3.16 3.38 24.78
N ALA A 198 2.04 3.98 24.38
CA ALA A 198 1.23 3.50 23.27
C ALA A 198 2.00 3.52 21.95
N THR A 199 2.76 4.59 21.70
CA THR A 199 3.62 4.72 20.51
C THR A 199 4.75 3.67 20.53
N ALA A 200 5.43 3.52 21.67
CA ALA A 200 6.44 2.49 21.89
C ALA A 200 5.89 1.07 21.72
N ALA A 201 4.65 0.82 22.16
CA ALA A 201 3.97 -0.45 21.98
C ALA A 201 3.69 -0.74 20.49
N ALA A 202 3.36 0.29 19.71
CA ALA A 202 3.18 0.16 18.26
C ALA A 202 4.51 -0.09 17.53
N MET A 203 5.63 0.48 17.98
CA MET A 203 6.96 0.16 17.44
C MET A 203 7.31 -1.32 17.63
N ARG A 204 7.08 -1.89 18.81
CA ARG A 204 7.42 -3.30 19.07
C ARG A 204 6.46 -4.31 18.43
N ASN A 205 5.39 -3.86 17.77
CA ASN A 205 4.40 -4.74 17.20
C ASN A 205 5.04 -5.61 16.08
N PRO A 206 5.04 -6.95 16.20
CA PRO A 206 5.67 -7.82 15.20
C PRO A 206 4.84 -7.93 13.91
N GLY A 207 3.62 -7.39 13.88
CA GLY A 207 2.75 -7.45 12.71
C GLY A 207 3.36 -6.73 11.52
N PRO A 208 3.59 -7.43 10.39
CA PRO A 208 4.16 -6.83 9.19
C PRO A 208 3.25 -5.73 8.65
N VAL A 209 3.83 -4.85 7.85
CA VAL A 209 3.11 -3.80 7.15
C VAL A 209 3.24 -3.98 5.65
N VAL A 210 2.14 -3.80 4.92
CA VAL A 210 2.16 -3.90 3.45
C VAL A 210 2.74 -2.60 2.87
N ARG A 211 3.76 -2.74 2.04
CA ARG A 211 4.37 -1.66 1.27
C ARG A 211 4.71 -2.13 -0.12
N GLU A 212 4.60 -1.22 -1.07
CA GLU A 212 5.25 -1.42 -2.35
C GLU A 212 6.76 -1.24 -2.18
N ARG A 213 7.55 -2.02 -2.92
CA ARG A 213 9.01 -2.00 -2.77
C ARG A 213 9.61 -0.61 -3.00
N HIS A 214 9.08 0.16 -3.95
CA HIS A 214 9.54 1.52 -4.25
C HIS A 214 9.28 2.52 -3.11
N MET A 215 8.37 2.22 -2.18
CA MET A 215 8.10 3.06 -1.00
C MET A 215 9.17 2.88 0.09
N LEU A 216 9.98 1.82 0.00
CA LEU A 216 11.07 1.58 0.93
C LEU A 216 12.32 2.34 0.48
N HIS A 217 12.94 3.05 1.42
CA HIS A 217 14.19 3.70 1.14
C HIS A 217 15.30 2.65 0.91
N ARG A 218 16.10 2.78 -0.15
CA ARG A 218 17.19 1.82 -0.46
C ARG A 218 18.16 1.61 0.71
N GLY A 219 18.39 2.65 1.51
CA GLY A 219 19.21 2.62 2.71
C GLY A 219 18.63 1.81 3.87
N THR A 220 17.34 1.48 3.87
CA THR A 220 16.67 0.64 4.88
C THR A 220 16.22 -0.71 4.34
N GLU A 221 16.20 -0.91 3.02
CA GLU A 221 15.75 -2.16 2.38
C GLU A 221 16.53 -3.40 2.88
N HIS A 222 17.86 -3.28 3.04
CA HIS A 222 18.70 -4.37 3.56
C HIS A 222 18.51 -4.68 5.06
N LEU A 223 17.74 -3.84 5.75
CA LEU A 223 17.48 -3.92 7.18
C LEU A 223 16.10 -4.53 7.48
N VAL A 224 15.28 -4.71 6.44
CA VAL A 224 13.94 -5.28 6.53
C VAL A 224 13.87 -6.66 5.90
N GLN A 225 12.93 -7.45 6.38
CA GLN A 225 12.48 -8.70 5.77
C GLN A 225 11.30 -8.37 4.86
N LEU A 226 11.42 -8.78 3.60
CA LEU A 226 10.40 -8.62 2.57
C LEU A 226 9.80 -9.99 2.25
N GLU A 227 8.54 -10.19 2.62
CA GLU A 227 7.76 -11.35 2.21
C GLU A 227 6.77 -10.89 1.13
N PRO A 228 6.83 -11.42 -0.11
CA PRO A 228 5.88 -11.03 -1.16
C PRO A 228 4.44 -11.21 -0.68
N VAL A 229 3.62 -10.17 -0.79
CA VAL A 229 2.17 -10.34 -0.69
C VAL A 229 1.82 -11.13 -1.94
N GLY A 230 1.50 -12.41 -1.77
CA GLY A 230 1.25 -13.30 -2.91
C GLY A 230 0.28 -12.63 -3.87
N VAL A 231 0.82 -12.13 -5.00
CA VAL A 231 0.01 -11.79 -6.17
C VAL A 231 -0.79 -13.04 -6.39
N ASN A 232 -2.11 -12.97 -6.25
CA ASN A 232 -3.00 -14.09 -6.50
C ASN A 232 -2.48 -14.81 -7.73
N THR A 233 -1.78 -15.92 -7.50
CA THR A 233 -1.30 -16.76 -8.56
C THR A 233 -2.62 -17.26 -9.07
N ARG A 234 -3.06 -16.74 -10.23
CA ARG A 234 -4.09 -17.37 -11.04
C ARG A 234 -3.83 -18.86 -10.85
N PRO A 235 -4.73 -19.62 -10.19
CA PRO A 235 -4.40 -20.98 -9.77
C PRO A 235 -3.86 -21.65 -11.02
N ALA A 236 -2.59 -22.11 -10.96
CA ALA A 236 -1.99 -22.87 -12.03
C ALA A 236 -3.06 -23.90 -12.41
N PRO A 237 -3.49 -23.98 -13.70
CA PRO A 237 -4.70 -24.67 -14.07
C PRO A 237 -4.66 -26.05 -13.43
N THR A 238 -5.46 -26.22 -12.37
CA THR A 238 -5.50 -27.45 -11.61
C THR A 238 -5.76 -28.52 -12.66
N ALA A 239 -4.91 -29.56 -12.70
CA ALA A 239 -5.11 -30.66 -13.63
C ALA A 239 -6.60 -31.04 -13.58
N PRO A 240 -7.31 -31.02 -14.72
CA PRO A 240 -8.76 -31.10 -14.72
C PRO A 240 -9.16 -32.33 -13.94
N THR A 241 -10.07 -32.14 -13.00
CA THR A 241 -10.55 -33.25 -12.18
C THR A 241 -11.09 -34.35 -13.10
N PRO A 242 -11.05 -35.63 -12.71
CA PRO A 242 -11.56 -36.72 -13.55
C PRO A 242 -13.01 -36.52 -13.99
N LEU A 243 -13.78 -35.73 -13.23
CA LEU A 243 -15.14 -35.33 -13.57
C LEU A 243 -15.18 -34.30 -14.72
N GLU A 244 -14.31 -33.30 -14.71
CA GLU A 244 -14.18 -32.30 -15.78
C GLU A 244 -13.67 -32.92 -17.08
N VAL A 245 -12.76 -33.90 -17.02
CA VAL A 245 -12.33 -34.67 -18.20
C VAL A 245 -13.50 -35.45 -18.80
N LYS A 246 -14.33 -36.09 -17.95
CA LYS A 246 -15.53 -36.81 -18.39
C LYS A 246 -16.56 -35.87 -19.00
N GLN A 247 -16.82 -34.73 -18.37
CA GLN A 247 -17.78 -33.74 -18.87
C GLN A 247 -17.32 -33.14 -20.21
N THR A 248 -16.02 -32.85 -20.36
CA THR A 248 -15.45 -32.36 -21.62
C THR A 248 -15.52 -33.43 -22.72
N ALA A 249 -15.25 -34.70 -22.39
CA ALA A 249 -15.38 -35.81 -23.33
C ALA A 249 -16.83 -36.03 -23.78
N VAL A 250 -17.79 -35.92 -22.86
CA VAL A 250 -19.23 -36.02 -23.17
C VAL A 250 -19.67 -34.85 -24.04
N ALA A 251 -19.29 -33.62 -23.72
CA ALA A 251 -19.61 -32.44 -24.53
C ALA A 251 -19.04 -32.56 -25.97
N ALA A 252 -17.79 -33.00 -26.11
CA ALA A 252 -17.16 -33.25 -27.41
C ALA A 252 -17.81 -34.41 -28.19
N ALA A 253 -18.36 -35.42 -27.50
CA ALA A 253 -19.13 -36.49 -28.14
C ALA A 253 -20.49 -35.99 -28.65
N VAL A 254 -21.19 -35.17 -27.86
CA VAL A 254 -22.47 -34.56 -28.24
C VAL A 254 -22.29 -33.63 -29.44
N GLN A 255 -21.27 -32.77 -29.45
CA GLN A 255 -20.99 -31.89 -30.60
C GLN A 255 -20.62 -32.65 -31.88
N ARG A 256 -19.92 -33.80 -31.76
CA ARG A 256 -19.66 -34.66 -32.93
C ARG A 256 -20.93 -35.33 -33.44
N ALA A 257 -21.82 -35.74 -32.55
CA ALA A 257 -23.10 -36.33 -32.92
C ALA A 257 -24.00 -35.32 -33.66
N THR A 258 -24.10 -34.08 -33.17
CA THR A 258 -24.90 -33.02 -33.83
C THR A 258 -24.35 -32.67 -35.21
N HIS A 259 -23.04 -32.50 -35.37
CA HIS A 259 -22.44 -32.25 -36.69
C HIS A 259 -22.58 -33.43 -37.66
N SER A 260 -22.62 -34.68 -37.17
CA SER A 260 -22.89 -35.85 -38.00
C SER A 260 -24.33 -35.87 -38.54
N GLN A 261 -25.30 -35.46 -37.71
CA GLN A 261 -26.70 -35.36 -38.11
C GLN A 261 -26.92 -34.27 -39.16
N GLU A 262 -26.27 -33.12 -39.02
CA GLU A 262 -26.29 -32.05 -40.03
C GLU A 262 -25.67 -32.46 -41.38
N ARG A 263 -24.61 -33.29 -41.35
CA ARG A 263 -24.04 -33.86 -42.59
C ARG A 263 -25.01 -34.84 -43.25
N THR A 264 -25.70 -35.68 -42.48
CA THR A 264 -26.71 -36.59 -43.04
C THR A 264 -27.95 -35.86 -43.55
N SER A 265 -28.38 -34.75 -42.92
CA SER A 265 -29.50 -33.94 -43.40
C SER A 265 -29.14 -33.19 -44.70
N ARG A 266 -27.92 -32.64 -44.82
CA ARG A 266 -27.40 -32.09 -46.09
C ARG A 266 -27.28 -33.16 -47.18
N ALA A 267 -26.82 -34.37 -46.86
CA ALA A 267 -26.75 -35.47 -47.82
C ALA A 267 -28.15 -35.91 -48.31
N ARG A 268 -29.16 -35.86 -47.43
CA ARG A 268 -30.56 -36.15 -47.78
C ARG A 268 -31.18 -35.03 -48.63
N ALA A 269 -30.86 -33.76 -48.36
CA ALA A 269 -31.28 -32.62 -49.18
C ALA A 269 -30.65 -32.62 -50.59
N ALA A 270 -29.39 -33.08 -50.71
CA ALA A 270 -28.72 -33.23 -52.01
C ALA A 270 -29.35 -34.34 -52.89
N ARG A 271 -29.84 -35.43 -52.27
CA ARG A 271 -30.56 -36.51 -52.98
C ARG A 271 -31.91 -36.07 -53.54
N ILE A 272 -32.63 -35.16 -52.88
CA ILE A 272 -33.92 -34.66 -53.38
C ILE A 272 -33.74 -33.80 -54.64
N ARG A 273 -32.60 -33.10 -54.78
CA ARG A 273 -32.31 -32.27 -55.97
C ARG A 273 -31.91 -33.06 -57.22
N THR A 274 -31.56 -34.35 -57.10
CA THR A 274 -31.15 -35.17 -58.25
C THR A 274 -32.31 -35.91 -58.93
N THR A 275 -33.53 -35.80 -58.40
CA THR A 275 -34.75 -36.45 -58.92
C THR A 275 -35.83 -35.44 -59.35
N THR A 276 -35.44 -34.39 -60.08
CA THR A 276 -36.38 -33.58 -60.87
C THR A 276 -35.90 -33.47 -62.30
N ALA A 277 -36.85 -33.66 -63.21
CA ALA A 277 -36.67 -34.23 -64.53
C ALA A 277 -35.98 -33.33 -65.55
N ARG A 278 -35.22 -34.01 -66.41
CA ARG A 278 -34.73 -33.63 -67.73
C ARG A 278 -35.88 -33.25 -68.66
N THR A 279 -35.84 -32.03 -69.21
CA THR A 279 -36.50 -31.70 -70.48
C THR A 279 -35.50 -30.94 -71.35
N GLN A 280 -35.11 -31.58 -72.45
CA GLN A 280 -34.40 -30.98 -73.60
C GLN A 280 -35.49 -30.50 -74.58
N PRO A 281 -35.29 -29.44 -75.39
CA PRO A 281 -34.72 -29.67 -76.73
C PRO A 281 -33.86 -28.54 -77.37
N HIS A 282 -32.93 -29.01 -78.21
CA HIS A 282 -32.56 -28.60 -79.59
C HIS A 282 -31.81 -27.28 -79.97
N THR A 283 -30.58 -27.53 -80.48
CA THR A 283 -29.92 -27.09 -81.75
C THR A 283 -29.65 -25.62 -82.10
N ALA A 284 -28.38 -25.29 -82.32
CA ALA A 284 -27.79 -24.75 -83.57
C ALA A 284 -26.28 -24.46 -83.38
N THR A 285 -25.38 -25.19 -84.05
CA THR A 285 -24.59 -24.81 -85.26
C THR A 285 -23.36 -23.93 -84.99
N ALA A 286 -22.17 -24.45 -85.34
CA ALA A 286 -20.85 -23.79 -85.33
C ALA A 286 -20.70 -22.79 -86.52
N PRO A 287 -19.65 -21.94 -86.58
CA PRO A 287 -18.37 -22.44 -87.08
C PRO A 287 -17.08 -21.78 -86.51
N THR A 288 -16.01 -22.49 -86.85
CA THR A 288 -14.57 -22.24 -86.83
C THR A 288 -14.11 -20.88 -87.37
N ARG A 289 -13.06 -20.27 -86.78
CA ARG A 289 -11.80 -19.93 -87.50
C ARG A 289 -10.66 -19.40 -86.61
N THR A 290 -9.50 -19.60 -87.21
CA THR A 290 -8.10 -19.52 -86.80
C THR A 290 -7.53 -18.08 -86.72
N TYR A 291 -6.59 -17.90 -85.78
CA TYR A 291 -5.32 -17.15 -85.80
C TYR A 291 -5.09 -16.01 -86.81
N VAL A 292 -4.71 -14.80 -86.35
CA VAL A 292 -3.60 -13.96 -86.89
C VAL A 292 -3.05 -13.01 -85.81
N ASP A 293 -1.72 -12.86 -85.87
CA ASP A 293 -0.73 -11.93 -85.30
C ASP A 293 -1.07 -10.46 -84.92
N THR A 294 -0.35 -10.03 -83.87
CA THR A 294 0.30 -8.75 -83.47
C THR A 294 0.61 -7.72 -84.61
N PRO A 295 0.90 -6.39 -84.39
CA PRO A 295 1.49 -5.77 -83.18
C PRO A 295 1.17 -4.26 -82.85
N ALA A 296 1.82 -3.80 -81.77
CA ALA A 296 2.44 -2.48 -81.52
C ALA A 296 1.62 -1.21 -81.19
N HIS A 297 1.91 -0.64 -80.01
CA HIS A 297 2.53 0.68 -79.73
C HIS A 297 1.98 1.25 -78.39
N THR A 298 2.80 1.42 -77.35
CA THR A 298 3.60 2.65 -77.01
C THR A 298 2.67 3.82 -76.69
N THR A 299 2.59 4.35 -75.47
CA THR A 299 3.55 5.22 -74.75
C THR A 299 3.10 5.36 -73.28
N ALA A 300 4.00 5.28 -72.29
CA ALA A 300 4.70 6.41 -71.63
C ALA A 300 3.74 7.48 -71.06
N ARG A 301 3.87 8.03 -69.85
CA ARG A 301 4.85 8.04 -68.75
C ARG A 301 4.16 8.85 -67.60
N PRO A 302 4.76 8.97 -66.41
CA PRO A 302 4.14 9.40 -65.17
C PRO A 302 4.35 10.89 -64.85
N ARG A 303 3.73 11.32 -63.76
CA ARG A 303 4.13 12.40 -62.82
C ARG A 303 3.23 12.20 -61.58
N ARG A 304 3.58 12.53 -60.35
CA ARG A 304 4.80 12.83 -59.60
C ARG A 304 4.30 12.99 -58.16
#